data_AF-R5D058-F1
#
_entry.id   AF-R5D058-F1
#
_cell.length_a   1.000
_cell.length_b   1.000
_cell.length_c   1.000
_cell.angle_alpha   90.00
_cell.angle_beta   90.00
_cell.angle_gamma   90.00
#
_symmetry.space_group_name_H-M   'P 1'
#
loop_
_entity.id
_entity.type
_entity.pdbx_description
1 polymer ?
#
loop_
_entity_poly.entity_id
_entity_poly.type
_entity_poly.pdbx_seq_one_letter_code
_entity_poly.pdbx_strand_id
1 'polypeptide(L)'
;MFRQPARCRRFGSCAPIPSCTVGGRAYYICSACHQTKYETVPANGHKWDSGKVTKAAGCETVGEMTYTCSVCSAKRTEAIAALGHSYANGKCRRCGAAGPNYKPAPKAPELKITTSAGKPKIYWNAVEGAVKY
;
A
#
# COMPACT_ATOMS: atom_id res chain seq x y z
N MET A 1 -31.18 41.75 -16.77
CA MET A 1 -30.70 40.37 -16.57
C MET A 1 -29.32 40.20 -17.20
N PHE A 2 -28.34 39.62 -16.50
CA PHE A 2 -27.10 39.15 -17.13
C PHE A 2 -27.38 37.84 -17.85
N ARG A 3 -26.98 37.73 -19.12
CA ARG A 3 -27.03 36.44 -19.83
C ARG A 3 -25.80 35.63 -19.43
N GLN A 4 -26.02 34.41 -18.91
CA GLN A 4 -24.93 33.45 -18.72
C GLN A 4 -24.22 33.21 -20.06
N PRO A 5 -22.89 33.02 -20.07
CA PRO A 5 -22.15 32.85 -21.31
C PRO A 5 -22.68 31.65 -22.08
N ALA A 6 -22.77 31.84 -23.40
CA ALA A 6 -22.86 30.75 -24.33
C ALA A 6 -21.72 29.77 -24.04
N ARG A 7 -22.05 28.51 -23.75
CA ARG A 7 -21.10 27.39 -23.87
C ARG A 7 -20.56 27.45 -25.28
N CYS A 8 -19.36 27.99 -25.48
CA CYS A 8 -18.81 28.25 -26.81
C CYS A 8 -18.75 26.95 -27.62
N ARG A 9 -19.72 26.76 -28.51
CA ARG A 9 -19.57 25.88 -29.66
C ARG A 9 -18.71 26.62 -30.67
N ARG A 10 -17.46 26.14 -30.81
CA ARG A 10 -16.64 26.13 -32.04
C ARG A 10 -15.94 27.47 -32.44
N PHE A 11 -14.60 27.43 -32.32
CA PHE A 11 -13.53 28.33 -32.82
C PHE A 11 -13.40 29.76 -32.25
N GLY A 12 -12.23 30.04 -31.65
CA GLY A 12 -11.73 31.40 -31.33
C GLY A 12 -11.79 31.78 -29.85
N SER A 13 -10.80 31.34 -29.06
CA SER A 13 -10.56 31.72 -27.65
C SER A 13 -11.72 31.48 -26.68
N CYS A 14 -12.11 30.20 -26.52
CA CYS A 14 -12.91 29.77 -25.39
C CYS A 14 -12.09 29.94 -24.10
N ALA A 15 -12.67 30.61 -23.11
CA ALA A 15 -12.14 30.59 -21.76
C ALA A 15 -11.79 29.15 -21.30
N PRO A 16 -10.64 28.90 -20.63
CA PRO A 16 -10.28 27.58 -20.15
C PRO A 16 -11.42 26.99 -19.33
N ILE A 17 -11.83 25.79 -19.72
CA ILE A 17 -12.81 24.98 -19.00
C ILE A 17 -12.09 24.39 -17.78
N PRO A 18 -12.72 24.35 -16.60
CA PRO A 18 -12.10 23.73 -15.43
C PRO A 18 -11.81 22.25 -15.71
N SER A 19 -10.59 21.83 -15.39
CA SER A 19 -10.12 20.43 -15.45
C SER A 19 -9.98 19.86 -14.03
N CYS A 20 -9.34 18.68 -13.90
CA CYS A 20 -9.11 18.06 -12.59
C CYS A 20 -8.14 18.85 -11.71
N THR A 21 -7.14 19.50 -12.32
CA THR A 21 -6.06 20.21 -11.62
C THR A 21 -6.00 21.69 -11.96
N VAL A 22 -6.55 22.10 -13.11
CA VAL A 22 -6.49 23.48 -13.60
C VAL A 22 -7.87 24.09 -13.52
N GLY A 23 -7.99 25.23 -12.83
CA GLY A 23 -9.21 26.02 -12.82
C GLY A 23 -9.57 26.58 -14.19
N GLY A 24 -10.84 26.92 -14.38
CA GLY A 24 -11.32 27.60 -15.57
C GLY A 24 -11.54 29.08 -15.35
N ARG A 25 -12.05 29.76 -16.39
CA ARG A 25 -12.64 31.10 -16.25
C ARG A 25 -14.03 31.10 -16.88
N ALA A 26 -14.99 31.73 -16.23
CA ALA A 26 -16.28 32.05 -16.81
C ALA A 26 -16.32 33.55 -17.10
N TYR A 27 -17.13 33.98 -18.06
CA TYR A 27 -17.34 35.39 -18.32
C TYR A 27 -18.82 35.69 -18.51
N TYR A 28 -19.25 36.90 -18.16
CA TYR A 28 -20.64 37.33 -18.29
C TYR A 28 -20.67 38.65 -19.03
N ILE A 29 -21.60 38.77 -19.99
CA ILE A 29 -21.78 39.99 -20.76
C ILE A 29 -23.08 40.66 -20.30
N CYS A 30 -22.99 41.91 -19.87
CA CYS A 30 -24.17 42.70 -19.56
C CYS A 30 -24.93 43.03 -20.85
N SER A 31 -26.20 42.65 -20.96
CA SER A 31 -27.00 42.93 -22.16
C SER A 31 -27.42 44.40 -22.28
N ALA A 32 -27.26 45.21 -21.24
CA ALA A 32 -27.62 46.63 -21.23
C ALA A 32 -26.43 47.54 -21.57
N CYS A 33 -25.23 47.24 -21.04
CA CYS A 33 -24.03 48.08 -21.23
C CYS A 33 -22.88 47.37 -21.96
N HIS A 34 -23.08 46.13 -22.39
CA HIS A 34 -22.12 45.31 -23.16
C HIS A 34 -20.76 45.06 -22.49
N GLN A 35 -20.60 45.42 -21.20
CA GLN A 35 -19.41 45.13 -20.42
C GLN A 35 -19.26 43.63 -20.15
N THR A 36 -18.01 43.14 -20.18
CA THR A 36 -17.66 41.75 -19.90
C THR A 36 -16.98 41.64 -18.55
N LYS A 37 -17.49 40.79 -17.67
CA LYS A 37 -16.89 40.46 -16.37
C LYS A 37 -16.33 39.04 -16.40
N TYR A 38 -15.16 38.82 -15.83
CA TYR A 38 -14.54 37.50 -15.70
C TYR A 38 -14.60 37.00 -14.25
N GLU A 39 -14.83 35.71 -14.09
CA GLU A 39 -14.79 35.03 -12.79
C GLU A 39 -13.98 33.75 -12.90
N THR A 40 -13.14 33.49 -11.90
CA THR A 40 -12.34 32.26 -11.83
C THR A 40 -13.23 31.11 -11.39
N VAL A 41 -13.15 30.00 -12.10
CA VAL A 41 -13.83 28.75 -11.72
C VAL A 41 -12.77 27.82 -11.15
N PRO A 42 -12.92 27.30 -9.91
CA PRO A 42 -11.95 26.38 -9.34
C PRO A 42 -11.86 25.08 -10.16
N ALA A 43 -10.77 24.34 -10.01
CA ALA A 43 -10.65 23.02 -10.61
C ALA A 43 -11.74 22.09 -10.06
N ASN A 44 -12.22 21.16 -10.90
CA ASN A 44 -13.26 20.21 -10.50
C ASN A 44 -12.78 19.20 -9.44
N GLY A 45 -11.46 19.12 -9.23
CA GLY A 45 -10.84 18.08 -8.42
C GLY A 45 -10.82 16.73 -9.14
N HIS A 46 -10.14 15.77 -8.52
CA HIS A 46 -10.04 14.41 -9.04
C HIS A 46 -11.22 13.55 -8.56
N LYS A 47 -11.83 12.82 -9.50
CA LYS A 47 -12.82 11.79 -9.19
C LYS A 47 -12.14 10.42 -9.24
N TRP A 48 -11.65 10.01 -8.08
CA TRP A 48 -10.92 8.76 -7.89
C TRP A 48 -11.86 7.55 -7.88
N ASP A 49 -11.37 6.43 -8.38
CA ASP A 49 -12.03 5.13 -8.28
C ASP A 49 -11.96 4.54 -6.85
N SER A 50 -12.46 3.32 -6.68
CA SER A 50 -12.42 2.58 -5.41
C SER A 50 -11.01 2.13 -4.99
N GLY A 51 -9.99 2.40 -5.80
CA GLY A 51 -8.65 1.89 -5.60
C GLY A 51 -8.52 0.40 -5.96
N LYS A 52 -7.31 0.00 -6.34
CA LYS A 52 -6.93 -1.40 -6.57
C LYS A 52 -5.64 -1.69 -5.83
N VAL A 53 -5.62 -2.79 -5.09
CA VAL A 53 -4.38 -3.32 -4.48
C VAL A 53 -3.44 -3.73 -5.60
N THR A 54 -2.34 -2.99 -5.76
CA THR A 54 -1.28 -3.28 -6.74
C THR A 54 -0.18 -4.13 -6.13
N LYS A 55 0.00 -4.03 -4.81
CA LYS A 55 0.92 -4.87 -4.04
C LYS A 55 0.26 -5.32 -2.75
N ALA A 56 0.16 -6.63 -2.55
CA ALA A 56 -0.37 -7.18 -1.31
C ALA A 56 0.56 -6.88 -0.13
N ALA A 57 -0.01 -6.51 1.02
CA ALA A 57 0.74 -6.35 2.26
C ALA A 57 1.16 -7.73 2.80
N GLY A 58 2.41 -7.84 3.21
CA GLY A 58 2.96 -9.03 3.86
C GLY A 58 3.04 -8.90 5.38
N CYS A 59 3.77 -9.81 6.03
CA CYS A 59 3.98 -9.76 7.49
C CYS A 59 4.86 -8.57 7.89
N GLU A 60 5.89 -8.26 7.09
CA GLU A 60 6.82 -7.14 7.30
C GLU A 60 6.83 -6.15 6.14
N THR A 61 6.33 -6.57 4.98
CA THR A 61 6.31 -5.75 3.78
C THR A 61 5.02 -4.93 3.71
N VAL A 62 5.17 -3.63 3.54
CA VAL A 62 4.03 -2.76 3.21
C VAL A 62 3.45 -3.12 1.85
N GLY A 63 2.13 -3.14 1.77
CA GLY A 63 1.40 -3.24 0.51
C GLY A 63 1.18 -1.87 -0.11
N GLU A 64 0.59 -1.84 -1.30
CA GLU A 64 0.30 -0.61 -2.03
C GLU A 64 -1.08 -0.73 -2.71
N MET A 65 -1.84 0.37 -2.64
CA MET A 65 -3.11 0.55 -3.33
C MET A 65 -2.99 1.73 -4.27
N THR A 66 -3.38 1.54 -5.53
CA THR A 66 -3.38 2.60 -6.53
C THR A 66 -4.81 2.99 -6.87
N TYR A 67 -5.09 4.29 -6.86
CA TYR A 67 -6.35 4.88 -7.28
C TYR A 67 -6.16 5.60 -8.61
N THR A 68 -7.13 5.46 -9.50
CA THR A 68 -7.12 6.11 -10.81
C THR A 68 -8.28 7.10 -10.91
N CYS A 69 -8.00 8.33 -11.36
CA CYS A 69 -9.03 9.31 -11.65
C CYS A 69 -9.77 8.92 -12.93
N SER A 70 -11.08 8.75 -12.88
CA SER A 70 -11.88 8.35 -14.05
C SER A 70 -12.01 9.44 -15.12
N VAL A 71 -11.63 10.69 -14.79
CA VAL A 71 -11.78 11.85 -15.67
C VAL A 71 -10.48 12.18 -16.42
N CYS A 72 -9.32 12.09 -15.76
CA CYS A 72 -8.03 12.48 -16.33
C CYS A 72 -6.95 11.38 -16.30
N SER A 73 -7.29 10.18 -15.83
CA SER A 73 -6.37 9.04 -15.70
C SER A 73 -5.15 9.28 -14.79
N ALA A 74 -5.16 10.36 -14.01
CA ALA A 74 -4.17 10.58 -12.96
C ALA A 74 -4.18 9.41 -11.97
N LYS A 75 -3.01 9.07 -11.43
CA LYS A 75 -2.84 7.98 -10.47
C LYS A 75 -2.32 8.54 -9.15
N ARG A 76 -2.82 7.99 -8.05
CA ARG A 76 -2.24 8.18 -6.72
C ARG A 76 -2.06 6.83 -6.06
N THR A 77 -1.01 6.68 -5.27
CA THR A 77 -0.70 5.44 -4.57
C THR A 77 -0.71 5.72 -3.08
N GLU A 78 -1.35 4.84 -2.32
CA GLU A 78 -1.35 4.85 -0.86
C GLU A 78 -0.72 3.55 -0.35
N ALA A 79 0.07 3.67 0.72
CA ALA A 79 0.67 2.52 1.38
C ALA A 79 -0.38 1.80 2.23
N ILE A 80 -0.41 0.47 2.11
CA ILE A 80 -1.16 -0.41 3.01
C ILE A 80 -0.18 -0.91 4.06
N ALA A 81 -0.47 -0.62 5.33
CA ALA A 81 0.38 -1.05 6.44
C ALA A 81 0.63 -2.57 6.38
N ALA A 82 1.82 -2.98 6.80
CA ALA A 82 2.14 -4.41 6.92
C ALA A 82 1.15 -5.08 7.87
N LEU A 83 0.79 -6.33 7.57
CA LEU A 83 -0.19 -7.08 8.35
C LEU A 83 0.33 -7.51 9.72
N GLY A 84 1.63 -7.32 9.98
CA GLY A 84 2.31 -7.75 11.20
C GLY A 84 2.49 -9.26 11.30
N HIS A 85 3.05 -9.71 12.42
CA HIS A 85 3.21 -11.12 12.71
C HIS A 85 2.14 -11.61 13.69
N SER A 86 1.55 -12.75 13.37
CA SER A 86 0.68 -13.49 14.30
C SER A 86 1.39 -14.80 14.65
N TYR A 87 1.95 -14.85 15.85
CA TYR A 87 2.77 -15.96 16.32
C TYR A 87 1.93 -17.03 17.00
N ALA A 88 2.16 -18.29 16.64
CA ALA A 88 1.66 -19.48 17.32
C ALA A 88 2.83 -20.47 17.49
N ASN A 89 3.01 -21.04 18.69
CA ASN A 89 4.17 -21.88 19.02
C ASN A 89 5.53 -21.19 18.71
N GLY A 90 5.58 -19.87 18.86
CA GLY A 90 6.77 -19.05 18.57
C GLY A 90 7.17 -18.98 17.10
N LYS A 91 6.30 -19.36 16.17
CA LYS A 91 6.47 -19.11 14.74
C LYS A 91 5.28 -18.36 14.17
N CYS A 92 5.51 -17.47 13.21
CA CYS A 92 4.43 -16.75 12.54
C CYS A 92 3.64 -17.73 11.69
N ARG A 93 2.31 -17.76 11.86
CA ARG A 93 1.42 -18.66 11.11
C ARG A 93 1.42 -18.40 9.60
N ARG A 94 1.83 -17.21 9.17
CA ARG A 94 1.83 -16.79 7.76
C ARG A 94 3.18 -16.95 7.08
N CYS A 95 4.26 -16.48 7.69
CA CYS A 95 5.60 -16.46 7.08
C CYS A 95 6.61 -17.42 7.73
N GLY A 96 6.27 -18.07 8.85
CA GLY A 96 7.19 -18.97 9.56
C GLY A 96 8.31 -18.28 10.35
N ALA A 97 8.38 -16.95 10.33
CA ALA A 97 9.37 -16.18 11.11
C ALA A 97 9.29 -16.55 12.60
N ALA A 98 10.45 -16.69 13.23
CA ALA A 98 10.54 -16.93 14.67
C ALA A 98 10.05 -15.70 15.43
N GLY A 99 9.24 -15.92 16.46
CA GLY A 99 8.80 -14.85 17.35
C GLY A 99 9.97 -14.29 18.17
N PRO A 100 9.86 -13.04 18.63
CA PRO A 100 10.92 -12.38 19.41
C PRO A 100 11.30 -13.14 20.68
N ASN A 101 10.38 -13.97 21.21
CA ASN A 101 10.57 -14.76 22.42
C ASN A 101 10.67 -16.28 22.14
N TYR A 102 10.82 -16.71 20.89
CA TYR A 102 10.94 -18.14 20.58
C TYR A 102 12.33 -18.66 20.93
N LYS A 103 12.42 -19.45 22.00
CA LYS A 103 13.57 -20.29 22.30
C LYS A 103 13.28 -21.70 21.79
N PRO A 104 13.92 -22.17 20.70
CA PRO A 104 13.75 -23.55 20.29
C PRO A 104 14.22 -24.48 21.42
N ALA A 105 13.46 -25.54 21.68
CA ALA A 105 13.94 -26.60 22.57
C ALA A 105 15.25 -27.16 22.00
N PRO A 106 16.27 -27.43 22.86
CA PRO A 106 17.50 -28.05 22.39
C PRO A 106 17.16 -29.38 21.72
N LYS A 107 17.80 -29.65 20.58
CA LYS A 107 17.58 -30.91 19.87
C LYS A 107 17.99 -32.06 20.79
N ALA A 108 17.23 -33.15 20.80
CA ALA A 108 17.60 -34.31 21.60
C ALA A 108 18.96 -34.86 21.10
N PRO A 109 19.92 -35.17 22.00
CA PRO A 109 21.18 -35.79 21.61
C PRO A 109 20.94 -37.22 21.11
N GLU A 110 21.69 -37.61 20.07
CA GLU A 110 21.69 -39.00 19.61
C GLU A 110 22.67 -39.83 20.44
N LEU A 111 22.18 -40.96 20.97
CA LEU A 111 22.95 -41.92 21.74
C LEU A 111 23.36 -43.08 20.83
N LYS A 112 24.66 -43.37 20.79
CA LYS A 112 25.21 -44.52 20.06
C LYS A 112 25.84 -45.50 21.05
N ILE A 113 25.33 -46.73 21.07
CA ILE A 113 25.89 -47.83 21.85
C ILE A 113 26.70 -48.71 20.89
N THR A 114 27.98 -48.92 21.18
CA THR A 114 28.85 -49.83 20.42
C THR A 114 29.52 -50.82 21.35
N THR A 115 30.00 -51.94 20.80
CA THR A 115 30.66 -52.99 21.60
C THR A 115 32.11 -53.11 21.15
N SER A 116 33.05 -52.99 22.09
CA SER A 116 34.49 -53.05 21.80
C SER A 116 35.14 -53.98 22.81
N ALA A 117 35.75 -55.07 22.31
CA ALA A 117 36.31 -56.15 23.13
C ALA A 117 35.31 -56.74 24.16
N GLY A 118 34.05 -56.95 23.74
CA GLY A 118 32.99 -57.51 24.58
C GLY A 118 32.41 -56.56 25.63
N LYS A 119 32.93 -55.32 25.75
CA LYS A 119 32.41 -54.31 26.67
C LYS A 119 31.57 -53.26 25.92
N PRO A 120 30.40 -52.87 26.44
CA PRO A 120 29.60 -51.81 25.84
C PRO A 120 30.28 -50.45 26.05
N LYS A 121 30.22 -49.61 25.02
CA LYS A 121 30.67 -48.21 25.02
C LYS A 121 29.51 -47.34 24.57
N ILE A 122 29.29 -46.24 25.27
CA ILE A 122 28.23 -45.27 24.98
C ILE A 122 28.88 -43.99 24.49
N TYR A 123 28.41 -43.48 23.36
CA TYR A 123 28.85 -42.24 22.74
C TYR A 123 27.65 -41.31 22.57
N TRP A 124 27.86 -40.02 22.81
CA TRP A 124 26.89 -38.97 22.52
C TRP A 124 27.61 -37.74 21.97
N ASN A 125 26.96 -37.05 21.04
CA ASN A 125 27.41 -35.75 20.56
C ASN A 125 26.85 -34.65 21.47
N ALA A 126 27.65 -33.61 21.74
CA ALA A 126 27.14 -32.42 22.41
C ALA A 126 26.09 -31.75 21.54
N VAL A 127 24.99 -31.29 22.16
CA VAL A 127 23.97 -30.50 21.48
C VAL A 127 23.89 -29.13 22.13
N GLU A 128 23.84 -28.09 21.29
CA GLU A 128 23.68 -26.71 21.72
C GLU A 128 22.41 -26.55 22.58
N GLY A 129 22.56 -25.96 23.77
CA GLY A 129 21.47 -25.76 24.73
C GLY A 129 21.15 -26.96 25.64
N ALA A 130 21.83 -28.10 25.49
CA ALA A 130 21.71 -29.21 26.45
C ALA A 130 22.58 -28.95 27.69
N VAL A 131 21.99 -29.06 28.89
CA VAL A 131 22.73 -28.97 30.16
C VAL A 131 23.32 -30.35 30.47
N LYS A 132 24.63 -30.42 30.69
CA LYS A 132 25.31 -31.66 31.12
C LYS A 132 24.99 -31.91 32.59
N TYR A 133 24.31 -33.01 32.90
CA TYR A 133 24.05 -33.50 34.26
C TYR A 133 24.88 -34.74 34.58
#